data_AF-A0A6G2S357-F1
#
_entry.id   AF-A0A6G2S357-F1
#
_cell.length_a   1.000
_cell.length_b   1.000
_cell.length_c   1.000
_cell.angle_alpha   90.00
_cell.angle_beta   90.00
_cell.angle_gamma   90.00
#
_symmetry.space_group_name_H-M   'P 1'
#
loop_
_entity.id
_entity.type
_entity.pdbx_description
1 polymer ?
#
loop_
_entity_poly.entity_id
_entity_poly.type
_entity_poly.pdbx_seq_one_letter_code
_entity_poly.pdbx_strand_id
1 'polypeptide(L)' 'PKRYNRRLRWLFYMSAQTAMMRPGPSRDYYLKKRSEGLLHTQALLALARRRVDVLWAMLRDKRLFTSAPPVTQAA' A
#
# COMPACT_ATOMS: atom_id res chain seq x y z
N PRO A 1 -13.77 -20.19 -12.84
CA PRO A 1 -12.61 -19.43 -12.33
C PRO A 1 -13.03 -18.10 -11.67
N LYS A 2 -13.01 -18.00 -10.33
CA LYS A 2 -13.20 -16.75 -9.58
C LYS A 2 -12.00 -15.82 -9.85
N ARG A 3 -12.01 -15.17 -11.02
CA ARG A 3 -11.00 -14.19 -11.43
C ARG A 3 -11.11 -12.99 -10.48
N TYR A 4 -9.99 -12.55 -9.94
CA TYR A 4 -9.86 -11.35 -9.12
C TYR A 4 -10.67 -10.17 -9.67
N ASN A 5 -11.20 -9.31 -8.79
CA ASN A 5 -11.95 -8.14 -9.21
C ASN A 5 -11.00 -7.11 -9.87
N ARG A 6 -11.11 -6.97 -11.20
CA ARG A 6 -10.29 -6.03 -11.99
C ARG A 6 -10.50 -4.58 -11.59
N ARG A 7 -11.73 -4.18 -11.24
CA ARG A 7 -12.04 -2.81 -10.81
C ARG A 7 -11.33 -2.48 -9.50
N LEU A 8 -11.38 -3.42 -8.55
CA LEU A 8 -10.71 -3.26 -7.27
C LEU A 8 -9.19 -3.12 -7.44
N ARG A 9 -8.59 -3.95 -8.29
CA ARG A 9 -7.16 -3.84 -8.61
C ARG A 9 -6.80 -2.48 -9.22
N TRP A 10 -7.62 -1.99 -10.14
CA TRP A 10 -7.38 -0.71 -10.80
C TRP A 10 -7.52 0.48 -9.84
N LEU A 11 -8.52 0.46 -8.95
CA LEU A 11 -8.67 1.48 -7.90
C LEU A 11 -7.46 1.54 -6.96
N PHE A 12 -6.95 0.38 -6.52
CA PHE A 12 -5.74 0.35 -5.69
C PHE A 12 -4.49 0.80 -6.43
N TYR A 13 -4.40 0.52 -7.73
CA TYR A 13 -3.32 1.01 -8.57
C TYR A 13 -3.34 2.54 -8.65
N MET A 14 -4.49 3.15 -8.92
CA MET A 14 -4.65 4.62 -8.94
C MET A 14 -4.39 5.25 -7.56
N SER A 15 -4.85 4.60 -6.49
CA SER A 15 -4.57 5.04 -5.12
C SER A 15 -3.08 5.00 -4.80
N ALA A 16 -2.36 3.96 -5.22
CA ALA A 16 -0.91 3.87 -5.05
C ALA A 16 -0.17 4.92 -5.88
N GLN A 17 -0.60 5.17 -7.12
CA GLN A 17 0.00 6.17 -8.00
C GLN A 17 -0.13 7.58 -7.42
N THR A 18 -1.32 7.97 -6.97
CA THR A 18 -1.55 9.27 -6.31
C THR A 18 -0.78 9.41 -4.99
N ALA A 19 -0.68 8.34 -4.19
CA ALA A 19 0.10 8.33 -2.95
C ALA A 19 1.62 8.41 -3.18
N MET A 20 2.12 7.89 -4.31
CA MET A 20 3.52 8.01 -4.72
C MET A 20 3.88 9.46 -5.09
N MET A 21 2.96 10.20 -5.71
CA MET A 21 3.23 11.58 -6.15
C MET A 21 3.39 12.55 -4.97
N ARG A 22 2.79 12.26 -3.81
CA ARG A 22 2.91 13.10 -2.61
C ARG A 22 4.14 12.70 -1.79
N PRO A 23 4.88 13.66 -1.21
CA PRO A 23 5.98 13.35 -0.30
C PRO A 23 5.44 12.63 0.96
N GLY A 24 6.18 11.63 1.45
CA GLY A 24 5.82 10.85 2.64
C GLY A 24 6.20 9.36 2.54
N PRO A 25 5.79 8.55 3.53
CA PRO A 25 6.25 7.17 3.69
C PRO A 25 5.86 6.23 2.54
N SER A 26 4.83 6.60 1.77
CA SER A 26 4.44 5.86 0.55
C SER A 26 5.44 6.07 -0.60
N ARG A 27 5.97 7.30 -0.74
CA ARG A 27 6.97 7.65 -1.75
C ARG A 27 8.32 7.02 -1.42
N ASP A 28 8.73 7.05 -0.15
CA ASP A 28 9.99 6.45 0.28
C ASP A 28 10.00 4.94 0.03
N TYR A 29 8.87 4.28 0.29
CA TYR A 29 8.72 2.86 -0.04
C TYR A 29 8.79 2.59 -1.54
N TYR A 30 8.17 3.43 -2.37
CA TYR A 30 8.26 3.32 -3.81
C TYR A 30 9.71 3.48 -4.29
N LEU A 31 10.43 4.48 -3.78
CA LEU A 31 11.84 4.71 -4.11
C LEU A 31 12.73 3.56 -3.66
N LYS A 32 12.51 3.02 -2.46
CA LYS A 32 13.20 1.81 -1.99
C LYS A 32 12.96 0.63 -2.95
N LYS A 33 11.73 0.44 -3.41
CA LYS A 33 11.41 -0.62 -4.38
C LYS A 33 12.05 -0.37 -5.75
N ARG A 34 12.20 0.90 -6.16
CA ARG A 34 12.94 1.26 -7.38
C ARG A 34 14.45 1.06 -7.24
N SER A 35 15.04 1.32 -6.06
CA SER A 35 16.46 1.07 -5.81
C SER A 35 16.78 -0.42 -5.72
N GLU A 36 15.82 -1.27 -5.35
CA GLU A 36 15.91 -2.73 -5.44
C GLU A 36 15.93 -3.27 -6.90
N GLY A 37 15.86 -2.39 -7.90
CA GLY A 37 15.90 -2.77 -9.33
C GLY A 37 14.54 -3.14 -9.92
N LEU A 38 13.44 -2.99 -9.16
CA LEU A 38 12.11 -3.33 -9.65
C LEU A 38 11.61 -2.33 -10.69
N LEU A 39 10.87 -2.85 -11.68
CA LEU A 39 10.18 -2.03 -12.67
C LEU A 39 9.17 -1.09 -12.00
N HIS A 40 8.89 0.06 -12.61
CA HIS A 40 7.91 1.03 -12.10
C HIS A 40 6.56 0.37 -11.77
N THR A 41 6.07 -0.50 -12.66
CA THR A 41 4.83 -1.24 -12.49
C THR A 41 4.88 -2.20 -11.31
N GLN A 42 6.00 -2.89 -11.09
CA GLN A 42 6.20 -3.78 -9.95
C GLN A 42 6.28 -3.01 -8.64
N ALA A 43 7.00 -1.88 -8.61
CA ALA A 43 7.08 -1.00 -7.45
C ALA A 43 5.70 -0.41 -7.08
N LEU A 44 4.90 -0.01 -8.08
CA LEU A 44 3.51 0.44 -7.86
C LEU A 44 2.61 -0.68 -7.34
N LEU A 45 2.73 -1.90 -7.87
CA LEU A 45 1.96 -3.04 -7.39
C LEU A 45 2.33 -3.42 -5.95
N ALA A 46 3.61 -3.36 -5.60
CA ALA A 46 4.08 -3.57 -4.24
C ALA A 46 3.52 -2.49 -3.28
N LEU A 47 3.50 -1.23 -3.70
CA LEU A 47 2.90 -0.14 -2.93
C LEU A 47 1.39 -0.33 -2.79
N ALA A 48 0.68 -0.70 -3.87
CA ALA A 48 -0.74 -0.99 -3.84
C ALA A 48 -1.07 -2.10 -2.84
N ARG A 49 -0.25 -3.17 -2.81
CA ARG A 49 -0.41 -4.26 -1.85
C ARG A 49 -0.22 -3.80 -0.40
N ARG A 50 0.83 -3.03 -0.12
CA ARG A 50 1.04 -2.43 1.20
C ARG A 50 -0.16 -1.58 1.66
N ARG A 51 -0.81 -0.84 0.76
CA ARG A 51 -2.02 -0.05 1.09
C ARG A 51 -3.20 -0.95 1.43
N VAL A 52 -3.36 -2.07 0.74
CA VAL A 52 -4.39 -3.09 1.06
C VAL A 52 -4.12 -3.69 2.43
N ASP A 53 -2.87 -4.03 2.75
CA ASP A 53 -2.50 -4.59 4.05
C ASP A 53 -2.80 -3.62 5.21
N VAL A 54 -2.53 -2.32 5.01
CA VAL A 54 -2.87 -1.25 5.97
C VAL A 54 -4.38 -1.12 6.16
N LEU A 55 -5.16 -1.10 5.09
CA LEU A 55 -6.63 -1.06 5.18
C LEU A 55 -7.19 -2.31 5.86
N TRP A 56 -6.64 -3.48 5.54
CA TRP A 56 -7.04 -4.73 6.18
C TRP A 56 -6.73 -4.71 7.68
N ALA A 57 -5.56 -4.22 8.09
CA ALA A 57 -5.22 -4.04 9.49
C ALA A 57 -6.18 -3.07 10.20
N MET A 58 -6.54 -1.94 9.58
CA MET A 58 -7.54 -1.01 10.14
C MET A 58 -8.90 -1.66 10.34
N LEU A 59 -9.38 -2.40 9.33
CA LEU A 59 -10.65 -3.11 9.41
C LEU A 59 -10.61 -4.20 10.49
N ARG A 60 -9.50 -4.93 10.58
CA ARG A 60 -9.30 -6.00 11.57
C ARG A 60 -9.30 -5.45 12.99
N ASP A 61 -8.55 -4.38 13.22
CA ASP A 61 -8.34 -3.83 14.57
C ASP A 61 -9.41 -2.78 14.94
N LYS A 62 -10.32 -2.44 14.02
CA LYS A 62 -11.33 -1.37 14.14
C LYS A 62 -10.73 -0.01 14.55
N ARG A 63 -9.53 0.29 14.06
CA ARG A 63 -8.77 1.50 14.40
C ARG A 63 -8.75 2.48 13.23
N LEU A 64 -8.79 3.77 13.56
CA LEU A 64 -8.58 4.85 12.60
C LEU A 64 -7.12 4.89 12.16
N PHE A 65 -6.87 5.43 10.96
CA PHE A 65 -5.50 5.64 10.50
C PHE A 65 -4.76 6.62 11.40
N THR A 66 -3.65 6.17 11.94
CA THR A 66 -2.65 7.02 12.58
C THR A 66 -1.36 6.97 11.75
N SER A 67 -0.71 8.12 11.59
CA SER A 67 0.61 8.21 10.94
C SER A 67 1.71 7.60 11.80
N ALA A 68 1.47 7.44 13.10
CA ALA A 68 2.37 6.75 14.00
C ALA A 68 2.39 5.25 13.67
N PRO A 69 3.56 4.58 13.73
CA PRO A 69 3.60 3.14 13.61
C PRO A 69 2.67 2.52 14.67
N PRO A 70 1.87 1.49 14.31
CA PRO A 70 1.01 0.84 15.30
C PRO A 70 1.89 0.29 16.40
N VAL A 71 1.66 0.75 17.64
CA VAL A 71 2.24 0.11 18.82
C VAL A 71 1.80 -1.34 18.75
N THR A 72 2.74 -2.24 18.47
CA THR A 72 2.47 -3.67 18.46
C THR A 72 2.09 -4.01 19.89
N GLN A 73 0.81 -4.12 20.15
CA GLN A 73 0.28 -4.52 21.43
C GLN A 73 0.58 -6.03 21.51
N ALA A 74 1.78 -6.34 22.03
CA ALA A 74 2.18 -7.71 22.31
C ALA A 74 1.15 -8.30 23.27
N ALA A 75 0.57 -9.42 22.88
CA ALA A 75 -0.34 -10.21 23.70
C ALA A 75 0.43 -10.93 24.82
#